data_AF-W3Y3D1-F1
#
_entry.id   AF-W3Y3D1-F1
#
_cell.length_a   1.000
_cell.length_b   1.000
_cell.length_c   1.000
_cell.angle_alpha   90.00
_cell.angle_beta   90.00
_cell.angle_gamma   90.00
#
_symmetry.space_group_name_H-M   'P 1'
#
loop_
_entity.id
_entity.type
_entity.pdbx_description
1 polymer ?
#
loop_
_entity_poly.entity_id
_entity_poly.type
_entity_poly.pdbx_seq_one_letter_code
_entity_poly.pdbx_strand_id
1 'polypeptide(L)'
;MRENKHSKNLAYAVLAAVAVGATVVPASVTMAASTDYGTGNTIARGTSNATVIGTGNSVIPADHSYRDRNYINEPDDSTRVEGNFGSDSVAIGNENIARGSSAIAIGDLSHANLSEATAIGHNAQADRVSSTAIGTRSGALADRSIAIGHEALSGGYKANAIGSDARTFGNHSNAMGSSAYANGEHAQAYGAGANAEGERSNAFGSDTKATANYATAIGDKAEATTENSVALGHLSATRAATNVSSASIANHTFGGFAGTSPTGSVSVGKEGQERQIHNVAAGEISATSTDAVNGSQLYSVANDLQTQITNGISTEITNVNGRIGELGKRINRVGAGSAALASLHPLDFNPDDKWTIAAGYGHYRNANAGALGAFYRPNEDTMISIGSTVGSGNPQLNAGISLRLGKRAPESRSRVAMGREIAELNARLQDMENRYNNLLQILNPHAIDPSKTAEFPDVPKNHWAYQYISQLAGNGILVGYPDGTFKGDVKMTRYEFATMLYRALQNGAPIDDNMRRAMDEFGPELQNIRLNHYRIDRISGDDNDRHKTERVRVNNEPKNERDVYGSRISATSTTTTTDTTTPTK
;
A
#
# COMPACT_ATOMS: atom_id res chain seq x y z
N MET A 1 -64.11 5.06 134.66
CA MET A 1 -64.81 3.94 135.31
C MET A 1 -64.11 2.64 134.91
N ARG A 2 -63.60 1.90 135.91
CA ARG A 2 -63.20 0.46 135.97
C ARG A 2 -62.15 -0.03 134.94
N GLU A 3 -60.89 -0.25 135.33
CA GLU A 3 -60.30 -1.47 135.97
C GLU A 3 -60.22 -2.65 134.98
N ASN A 4 -59.13 -3.40 134.75
CA ASN A 4 -57.95 -3.82 135.54
C ASN A 4 -56.81 -4.22 134.55
N LYS A 5 -55.50 -3.91 134.75
CA LYS A 5 -54.47 -4.67 135.53
C LYS A 5 -54.49 -6.18 135.22
N HIS A 6 -53.45 -6.88 134.74
CA HIS A 6 -52.05 -7.04 135.18
C HIS A 6 -51.25 -7.78 134.07
N SER A 7 -50.00 -7.45 133.73
CA SER A 7 -48.70 -7.69 134.39
C SER A 7 -48.04 -9.07 134.12
N LYS A 8 -46.87 -8.98 133.44
CA LYS A 8 -45.54 -9.56 133.76
C LYS A 8 -45.28 -11.08 133.69
N ASN A 9 -44.28 -11.37 132.85
CA ASN A 9 -43.03 -12.11 133.12
C ASN A 9 -42.99 -13.65 133.15
N LEU A 10 -41.81 -14.12 132.68
CA LEU A 10 -41.13 -15.41 132.90
C LEU A 10 -41.61 -16.58 132.03
N ALA A 11 -40.79 -17.51 131.56
CA ALA A 11 -39.34 -17.69 131.41
C ALA A 11 -39.14 -19.12 130.89
N TYR A 12 -38.15 -19.33 130.01
CA TYR A 12 -37.38 -20.57 129.81
C TYR A 12 -38.10 -21.91 129.54
N ALA A 13 -37.84 -22.48 128.35
CA ALA A 13 -37.29 -23.84 128.24
C ALA A 13 -36.67 -24.09 126.86
N VAL A 14 -35.42 -24.51 126.89
CA VAL A 14 -34.55 -24.96 125.80
C VAL A 14 -34.92 -26.40 125.42
N LEU A 15 -35.06 -26.71 124.12
CA LEU A 15 -34.42 -27.90 123.50
C LEU A 15 -34.56 -27.88 121.97
N ALA A 16 -33.46 -28.19 121.30
CA ALA A 16 -33.28 -28.24 119.86
C ALA A 16 -34.05 -29.39 119.19
N ALA A 17 -34.62 -29.13 118.01
CA ALA A 17 -34.74 -30.10 116.94
C ALA A 17 -34.88 -29.36 115.60
N VAL A 18 -33.89 -29.58 114.72
CA VAL A 18 -33.89 -29.15 113.33
C VAL A 18 -34.99 -29.90 112.58
N ALA A 19 -35.95 -29.20 112.00
CA ALA A 19 -36.74 -29.68 110.87
C ALA A 19 -37.25 -28.49 110.05
N VAL A 20 -36.85 -28.51 108.78
CA VAL A 20 -37.14 -27.57 107.71
C VAL A 20 -38.66 -27.37 107.54
N GLY A 21 -39.11 -26.12 107.62
CA GLY A 21 -40.51 -25.75 107.39
C GLY A 21 -40.60 -24.25 107.11
N ALA A 22 -40.39 -23.88 105.85
CA ALA A 22 -40.46 -22.51 105.35
C ALA A 22 -41.79 -21.85 105.74
N THR A 23 -41.73 -20.76 106.50
CA THR A 23 -42.88 -19.87 106.71
C THR A 23 -42.91 -18.87 105.57
N VAL A 24 -43.92 -18.97 104.72
CA VAL A 24 -44.20 -18.04 103.62
C VAL A 24 -44.54 -16.67 104.20
N VAL A 25 -43.62 -15.71 104.06
CA VAL A 25 -43.91 -14.28 104.27
C VAL A 25 -44.71 -13.79 103.05
N PRO A 26 -45.86 -13.13 103.23
CA PRO A 26 -46.67 -12.66 102.11
C PRO A 26 -45.92 -11.61 101.30
N ALA A 27 -45.75 -11.89 100.00
CA ALA A 27 -45.12 -11.00 99.03
C ALA A 27 -45.92 -9.69 98.92
N SER A 28 -45.35 -8.63 99.50
CA SER A 28 -45.74 -7.25 99.26
C SER A 28 -44.73 -6.67 98.26
N VAL A 29 -45.20 -6.39 97.04
CA VAL A 29 -44.51 -5.69 95.95
C VAL A 29 -43.02 -6.05 95.84
N THR A 30 -42.70 -7.15 95.15
CA THR A 30 -41.33 -7.49 94.79
C THR A 30 -40.78 -6.46 93.80
N MET A 31 -40.29 -5.33 94.29
CA MET A 31 -39.21 -4.62 93.59
C MET A 31 -38.08 -5.64 93.49
N ALA A 32 -37.66 -6.03 92.29
CA ALA A 32 -36.61 -7.03 92.19
C ALA A 32 -35.35 -6.47 92.89
N ALA A 33 -34.96 -7.18 93.94
CA ALA A 33 -33.97 -6.69 94.89
C ALA A 33 -32.62 -6.65 94.18
N SER A 34 -31.98 -5.48 94.18
CA SER A 34 -30.60 -5.37 93.72
C SER A 34 -29.69 -6.28 94.55
N THR A 35 -28.76 -6.93 93.89
CA THR A 35 -27.75 -7.80 94.51
C THR A 35 -26.49 -6.99 94.76
N ASP A 36 -26.00 -7.02 95.99
CA ASP A 36 -24.71 -6.43 96.39
C ASP A 36 -23.87 -7.49 97.10
N TYR A 37 -22.68 -7.76 96.57
CA TYR A 37 -21.70 -8.68 97.13
C TYR A 37 -20.32 -8.02 97.19
N GLY A 38 -19.93 -7.52 98.36
CA GLY A 38 -18.58 -7.00 98.60
C GLY A 38 -18.54 -5.83 99.59
N THR A 39 -17.59 -4.92 99.43
CA THR A 39 -17.32 -3.86 100.43
C THR A 39 -17.29 -2.47 99.79
N GLY A 40 -17.94 -1.49 100.44
CA GLY A 40 -17.92 -0.10 99.97
C GLY A 40 -18.69 0.16 98.67
N ASN A 41 -19.52 -0.78 98.25
CA ASN A 41 -20.37 -0.62 97.07
C ASN A 41 -21.51 0.37 97.35
N THR A 42 -21.94 1.09 96.32
CA THR A 42 -23.03 2.07 96.37
C THR A 42 -24.09 1.71 95.34
N ILE A 43 -25.33 1.55 95.79
CA ILE A 43 -26.51 1.43 94.92
C ILE A 43 -27.42 2.61 95.25
N ALA A 44 -27.52 3.59 94.35
CA ALA A 44 -28.29 4.80 94.63
C ALA A 44 -29.80 4.55 94.63
N ARG A 45 -30.52 5.44 95.35
CA ARG A 45 -31.98 5.42 95.38
C ARG A 45 -32.53 5.67 93.97
N GLY A 46 -33.48 4.85 93.55
CA GLY A 46 -34.05 4.89 92.20
C GLY A 46 -33.53 3.79 91.26
N THR A 47 -32.47 3.09 91.66
CA THR A 47 -31.98 1.88 90.97
C THR A 47 -32.78 0.64 91.40
N SER A 48 -33.11 -0.22 90.43
CA SER A 48 -33.72 -1.54 90.66
C SER A 48 -32.98 -2.62 89.87
N ASN A 49 -33.01 -3.86 90.34
CA ASN A 49 -32.41 -5.02 89.67
C ASN A 49 -30.89 -4.90 89.38
N ALA A 50 -30.17 -4.08 90.14
CA ALA A 50 -28.73 -3.92 89.92
C ALA A 50 -27.95 -5.14 90.44
N THR A 51 -26.83 -5.45 89.80
CA THR A 51 -25.87 -6.46 90.28
C THR A 51 -24.54 -5.79 90.55
N VAL A 52 -24.10 -5.81 91.81
CA VAL A 52 -22.84 -5.19 92.23
C VAL A 52 -21.97 -6.22 92.95
N ILE A 53 -20.74 -6.42 92.46
CA ILE A 53 -19.82 -7.42 93.00
C ILE A 53 -18.41 -6.83 93.11
N GLY A 54 -17.80 -6.88 94.30
CA GLY A 54 -16.42 -6.45 94.53
C GLY A 54 -16.32 -5.23 95.45
N THR A 55 -15.35 -4.34 95.21
CA THR A 55 -15.03 -3.24 96.13
C THR A 55 -15.28 -1.87 95.50
N GLY A 56 -15.93 -0.95 96.23
CA GLY A 56 -16.03 0.46 95.83
C GLY A 56 -16.85 0.72 94.56
N ASN A 57 -17.62 -0.24 94.08
CA ASN A 57 -18.38 -0.09 92.84
C ASN A 57 -19.64 0.76 93.08
N SER A 58 -20.07 1.49 92.06
CA SER A 58 -21.21 2.40 92.14
C SER A 58 -22.20 2.15 91.00
N VAL A 59 -23.43 1.78 91.34
CA VAL A 59 -24.56 1.77 90.39
C VAL A 59 -25.49 2.92 90.74
N ILE A 60 -25.65 3.86 89.81
CA ILE A 60 -26.46 5.06 90.03
C ILE A 60 -27.33 5.38 88.82
N PRO A 61 -28.46 6.08 89.01
CA PRO A 61 -29.21 6.64 87.89
C PRO A 61 -28.36 7.61 87.08
N ALA A 62 -28.45 7.55 85.75
CA ALA A 62 -28.01 8.67 84.92
C ALA A 62 -29.03 9.81 85.04
N ASP A 63 -28.55 11.06 84.95
CA ASP A 63 -29.42 12.24 84.96
C ASP A 63 -30.15 12.42 83.62
N HIS A 64 -29.60 11.88 82.53
CA HIS A 64 -30.24 11.86 81.21
C HIS A 64 -29.90 10.63 80.39
N SER A 65 -30.54 10.53 79.23
CA SER A 65 -30.19 9.67 78.10
C SER A 65 -30.26 10.49 76.81
N TYR A 66 -30.00 9.85 75.67
CA TYR A 66 -30.08 10.44 74.34
C TYR A 66 -30.89 9.53 73.41
N ARG A 67 -31.84 10.11 72.67
CA ARG A 67 -32.47 9.42 71.53
C ARG A 67 -31.52 9.34 70.35
N ASP A 68 -31.85 8.50 69.37
CA ASP A 68 -31.09 8.48 68.11
C ASP A 68 -31.17 9.84 67.39
N ARG A 69 -30.09 10.20 66.71
CA ARG A 69 -30.04 11.43 65.90
C ARG A 69 -30.84 11.25 64.61
N ASN A 70 -31.60 12.27 64.22
CA ASN A 70 -32.30 12.31 62.94
C ASN A 70 -31.36 12.69 61.78
N TYR A 71 -30.31 13.46 62.08
CA TYR A 71 -29.27 13.87 61.14
C TYR A 71 -27.93 14.02 61.86
N ILE A 72 -26.83 13.92 61.10
CA ILE A 72 -25.47 13.76 61.63
C ILE A 72 -25.00 14.86 62.59
N ASN A 73 -25.48 16.09 62.40
CA ASN A 73 -25.06 17.28 63.15
C ASN A 73 -26.15 17.77 64.12
N GLU A 74 -27.07 16.89 64.51
CA GLU A 74 -28.08 17.21 65.51
C GLU A 74 -27.41 17.48 66.88
N PRO A 75 -27.61 18.65 67.51
CA PRO A 75 -27.02 18.98 68.81
C PRO A 75 -27.50 18.04 69.92
N ASP A 76 -26.62 17.72 70.87
CA ASP A 76 -26.95 16.80 71.97
C ASP A 76 -28.13 17.28 72.84
N ASP A 77 -28.27 18.59 73.07
CA ASP A 77 -29.41 19.16 73.80
C ASP A 77 -30.76 18.81 73.17
N SER A 78 -30.79 18.63 71.85
CA SER A 78 -32.02 18.29 71.12
C SER A 78 -32.34 16.80 71.16
N THR A 79 -31.35 15.95 71.44
CA THR A 79 -31.54 14.50 71.61
C THR A 79 -31.64 14.08 73.07
N ARG A 80 -31.41 14.98 74.03
CA ARG A 80 -31.46 14.71 75.47
C ARG A 80 -32.86 14.28 75.92
N VAL A 81 -32.91 13.21 76.72
CA VAL A 81 -34.12 12.66 77.32
C VAL A 81 -33.92 12.58 78.84
N GLU A 82 -34.81 13.22 79.60
CA GLU A 82 -34.84 13.17 81.06
C GLU A 82 -35.58 11.92 81.56
N GLY A 83 -35.10 11.30 82.64
CA GLY A 83 -35.74 10.12 83.20
C GLY A 83 -34.91 9.45 84.29
N ASN A 84 -35.53 8.50 84.99
CA ASN A 84 -34.80 7.63 85.93
C ASN A 84 -34.21 6.45 85.14
N PHE A 85 -32.92 6.53 84.86
CA PHE A 85 -32.18 5.51 84.13
C PHE A 85 -31.22 4.80 85.08
N GLY A 86 -31.69 3.93 85.96
CA GLY A 86 -30.83 3.30 86.96
C GLY A 86 -31.03 1.80 87.10
N SER A 87 -31.80 1.16 86.23
CA SER A 87 -32.27 -0.21 86.43
C SER A 87 -31.50 -1.24 85.62
N ASP A 88 -31.42 -2.48 86.10
CA ASP A 88 -30.81 -3.63 85.39
C ASP A 88 -29.31 -3.46 85.06
N SER A 89 -28.61 -2.64 85.85
CA SER A 89 -27.19 -2.32 85.63
C SER A 89 -26.26 -3.22 86.44
N VAL A 90 -25.06 -3.46 85.91
CA VAL A 90 -24.06 -4.40 86.45
C VAL A 90 -22.75 -3.67 86.68
N ALA A 91 -22.21 -3.77 87.90
CA ALA A 91 -20.87 -3.27 88.25
C ALA A 91 -20.05 -4.36 88.96
N ILE A 92 -18.97 -4.83 88.34
CA ILE A 92 -18.19 -5.97 88.86
C ILE A 92 -16.69 -5.66 88.86
N GLY A 93 -16.06 -5.68 90.04
CA GLY A 93 -14.61 -5.53 90.22
C GLY A 93 -14.27 -4.46 91.25
N ASN A 94 -13.35 -3.55 90.93
CA ASN A 94 -12.89 -2.50 91.82
C ASN A 94 -13.21 -1.10 91.27
N GLU A 95 -13.86 -0.26 92.07
CA GLU A 95 -14.12 1.16 91.77
C GLU A 95 -14.79 1.42 90.41
N ASN A 96 -15.65 0.50 89.95
CA ASN A 96 -16.38 0.67 88.69
C ASN A 96 -17.63 1.52 88.89
N ILE A 97 -18.00 2.28 87.86
CA ILE A 97 -19.23 3.07 87.84
C ILE A 97 -20.11 2.62 86.68
N ALA A 98 -21.31 2.12 86.99
CA ALA A 98 -22.38 1.90 86.02
C ALA A 98 -23.51 2.89 86.27
N ARG A 99 -23.58 3.93 85.43
CA ARG A 99 -24.63 4.95 85.41
C ARG A 99 -25.58 4.67 84.26
N GLY A 100 -26.89 4.80 84.46
CA GLY A 100 -27.85 4.49 83.40
C GLY A 100 -28.61 3.19 83.64
N SER A 101 -29.61 2.93 82.80
CA SER A 101 -30.28 1.63 82.75
C SER A 101 -29.51 0.66 81.88
N SER A 102 -29.44 -0.61 82.25
CA SER A 102 -28.75 -1.68 81.51
C SER A 102 -27.27 -1.37 81.23
N ALA A 103 -26.63 -0.56 82.08
CA ALA A 103 -25.22 -0.24 81.97
C ALA A 103 -24.37 -1.36 82.57
N ILE A 104 -23.25 -1.68 81.94
CA ILE A 104 -22.34 -2.75 82.35
C ILE A 104 -20.95 -2.17 82.55
N ALA A 105 -20.43 -2.20 83.78
CA ALA A 105 -19.06 -1.80 84.10
C ALA A 105 -18.31 -2.95 84.78
N ILE A 106 -17.29 -3.50 84.14
CA ILE A 106 -16.53 -4.65 84.66
C ILE A 106 -15.03 -4.37 84.58
N GLY A 107 -14.32 -4.53 85.70
CA GLY A 107 -12.86 -4.35 85.74
C GLY A 107 -12.38 -3.55 86.94
N ASP A 108 -11.42 -2.67 86.71
CA ASP A 108 -10.85 -1.75 87.69
C ASP A 108 -11.00 -0.33 87.14
N LEU A 109 -11.68 0.57 87.85
CA LEU A 109 -11.94 1.94 87.39
C LEU A 109 -12.71 2.01 86.05
N SER A 110 -13.55 1.02 85.73
CA SER A 110 -14.35 1.02 84.50
C SER A 110 -15.59 1.92 84.66
N HIS A 111 -15.89 2.73 83.64
CA HIS A 111 -16.94 3.74 83.65
C HIS A 111 -17.91 3.54 82.49
N ALA A 112 -19.11 3.02 82.76
CA ALA A 112 -20.25 3.07 81.85
C ALA A 112 -21.15 4.22 82.31
N ASN A 113 -21.10 5.38 81.64
CA ASN A 113 -21.66 6.64 82.18
C ASN A 113 -23.10 6.95 81.75
N LEU A 114 -23.67 6.22 80.80
CA LEU A 114 -25.05 6.39 80.34
C LEU A 114 -25.75 5.04 80.09
N SER A 115 -27.06 5.10 79.82
CA SER A 115 -27.87 3.91 79.56
C SER A 115 -27.33 3.04 78.43
N GLU A 116 -27.40 1.72 78.61
CA GLU A 116 -26.93 0.69 77.69
C GLU A 116 -25.41 0.74 77.41
N ALA A 117 -24.66 1.59 78.12
CA ALA A 117 -23.22 1.66 77.97
C ALA A 117 -22.54 0.40 78.55
N THR A 118 -21.55 -0.13 77.84
CA THR A 118 -20.77 -1.29 78.27
C THR A 118 -19.30 -0.88 78.35
N ALA A 119 -18.71 -0.92 79.54
CA ALA A 119 -17.30 -0.63 79.79
C ALA A 119 -16.64 -1.83 80.47
N ILE A 120 -15.69 -2.49 79.80
CA ILE A 120 -15.01 -3.69 80.31
C ILE A 120 -13.49 -3.52 80.19
N GLY A 121 -12.79 -3.48 81.33
CA GLY A 121 -11.33 -3.38 81.40
C GLY A 121 -10.85 -2.36 82.42
N HIS A 122 -9.53 -2.29 82.63
CA HIS A 122 -8.94 -1.29 83.50
C HIS A 122 -9.07 0.11 82.88
N ASN A 123 -9.76 1.02 83.56
CA ASN A 123 -10.01 2.39 83.11
C ASN A 123 -10.68 2.47 81.73
N ALA A 124 -11.56 1.51 81.41
CA ALA A 124 -12.40 1.57 80.21
C ALA A 124 -13.53 2.59 80.40
N GLN A 125 -13.86 3.37 79.37
CA GLN A 125 -14.79 4.48 79.46
C GLN A 125 -15.80 4.46 78.31
N ALA A 126 -17.05 4.18 78.62
CA ALA A 126 -18.18 4.23 77.71
C ALA A 126 -19.08 5.41 78.13
N ASP A 127 -18.88 6.57 77.50
CA ASP A 127 -19.43 7.85 77.96
C ASP A 127 -20.86 8.13 77.49
N ARG A 128 -21.32 7.39 76.48
CA ARG A 128 -22.57 7.71 75.79
C ARG A 128 -23.54 6.54 75.69
N VAL A 129 -24.76 6.83 75.25
CA VAL A 129 -25.83 5.83 75.18
C VAL A 129 -25.48 4.72 74.20
N SER A 130 -25.71 3.48 74.64
CA SER A 130 -25.38 2.25 73.90
C SER A 130 -23.92 2.18 73.42
N SER A 131 -23.01 2.94 74.04
CA SER A 131 -21.58 2.92 73.69
C SER A 131 -20.89 1.70 74.31
N THR A 132 -19.89 1.16 73.64
CA THR A 132 -19.18 -0.05 74.08
C THR A 132 -17.68 0.19 74.10
N ALA A 133 -17.06 0.18 75.27
CA ALA A 133 -15.62 0.26 75.48
C ALA A 133 -15.11 -1.06 76.09
N ILE A 134 -14.28 -1.81 75.37
CA ILE A 134 -13.71 -3.08 75.85
C ILE A 134 -12.19 -3.05 75.66
N GLY A 135 -11.45 -3.05 76.76
CA GLY A 135 -9.99 -2.99 76.76
C GLY A 135 -9.45 -1.98 77.76
N THR A 136 -8.18 -2.15 78.14
CA THR A 136 -7.53 -1.23 79.07
C THR A 136 -7.42 0.16 78.46
N ARG A 137 -7.94 1.19 79.14
CA ARG A 137 -7.98 2.58 78.68
C ARG A 137 -8.72 2.78 77.34
N SER A 138 -9.64 1.87 77.00
CA SER A 138 -10.52 2.07 75.84
C SER A 138 -11.54 3.17 76.11
N GLY A 139 -11.91 3.96 75.10
CA GLY A 139 -12.83 5.09 75.22
C GLY A 139 -13.86 5.11 74.09
N ALA A 140 -15.12 4.85 74.40
CA ALA A 140 -16.26 5.03 73.50
C ALA A 140 -17.01 6.32 73.89
N LEU A 141 -16.68 7.43 73.24
CA LEU A 141 -17.01 8.80 73.65
C LEU A 141 -18.26 9.38 72.95
N ALA A 142 -18.88 8.62 72.05
CA ALA A 142 -20.05 9.07 71.26
C ALA A 142 -21.19 8.03 71.26
N ASP A 143 -22.41 8.45 70.87
CA ASP A 143 -23.59 7.60 70.96
C ASP A 143 -23.44 6.40 70.02
N ARG A 144 -23.71 5.19 70.53
CA ARG A 144 -23.55 3.92 69.80
C ARG A 144 -22.14 3.70 69.23
N SER A 145 -21.13 4.37 69.79
CA SER A 145 -19.74 4.16 69.41
C SER A 145 -19.19 2.88 70.04
N ILE A 146 -18.28 2.22 69.34
CA ILE A 146 -17.62 1.00 69.79
C ILE A 146 -16.12 1.24 69.79
N ALA A 147 -15.46 0.98 70.91
CA ALA A 147 -14.01 1.02 71.10
C ALA A 147 -13.54 -0.30 71.71
N ILE A 148 -12.83 -1.13 70.95
CA ILE A 148 -12.36 -2.44 71.41
C ILE A 148 -10.85 -2.54 71.20
N GLY A 149 -10.08 -2.60 72.28
CA GLY A 149 -8.62 -2.67 72.26
C GLY A 149 -7.96 -1.87 73.38
N HIS A 150 -6.66 -2.08 73.57
CA HIS A 150 -5.86 -1.24 74.46
C HIS A 150 -5.76 0.17 73.86
N GLU A 151 -6.19 1.20 74.61
CA GLU A 151 -6.21 2.61 74.16
C GLU A 151 -7.02 2.87 72.88
N ALA A 152 -7.94 1.98 72.50
CA ALA A 152 -8.86 2.23 71.39
C ALA A 152 -9.79 3.41 71.72
N LEU A 153 -10.00 4.32 70.78
CA LEU A 153 -10.77 5.55 70.99
C LEU A 153 -11.80 5.76 69.87
N SER A 154 -13.08 5.71 70.21
CA SER A 154 -14.17 6.00 69.28
C SER A 154 -14.95 7.23 69.72
N GLY A 155 -14.71 8.36 69.07
CA GLY A 155 -15.37 9.66 69.33
C GLY A 155 -16.42 10.08 68.31
N GLY A 156 -16.63 9.30 67.24
CA GLY A 156 -17.68 9.57 66.24
C GLY A 156 -19.01 8.89 66.57
N TYR A 157 -20.13 9.54 66.24
CA TYR A 157 -21.46 8.93 66.37
C TYR A 157 -21.55 7.66 65.52
N LYS A 158 -22.00 6.53 66.11
CA LYS A 158 -22.04 5.21 65.46
C LYS A 158 -20.70 4.77 64.85
N ALA A 159 -19.57 5.22 65.40
CA ALA A 159 -18.23 4.88 64.89
C ALA A 159 -17.61 3.67 65.61
N ASN A 160 -16.75 2.93 64.92
CA ASN A 160 -16.13 1.71 65.42
C ASN A 160 -14.60 1.79 65.37
N ALA A 161 -13.94 1.80 66.52
CA ALA A 161 -12.48 1.67 66.66
C ALA A 161 -12.14 0.30 67.26
N ILE A 162 -11.51 -0.58 66.48
CA ILE A 162 -11.19 -1.96 66.88
C ILE A 162 -9.71 -2.25 66.62
N GLY A 163 -8.93 -2.36 67.69
CA GLY A 163 -7.47 -2.56 67.65
C GLY A 163 -6.76 -1.75 68.72
N SER A 164 -5.50 -2.10 69.01
CA SER A 164 -4.69 -1.30 69.94
C SER A 164 -4.46 0.09 69.35
N ASP A 165 -4.76 1.15 70.10
CA ASP A 165 -4.62 2.55 69.66
C ASP A 165 -5.40 2.88 68.37
N ALA A 166 -6.43 2.10 68.01
CA ALA A 166 -7.31 2.42 66.90
C ALA A 166 -8.14 3.67 67.25
N ARG A 167 -8.31 4.61 66.31
CA ARG A 167 -9.03 5.87 66.56
C ARG A 167 -10.06 6.17 65.47
N THR A 168 -11.28 6.47 65.88
CA THR A 168 -12.35 6.93 65.00
C THR A 168 -12.98 8.21 65.49
N PHE A 169 -12.94 9.27 64.69
CA PHE A 169 -13.57 10.57 65.01
C PHE A 169 -14.67 10.95 64.02
N GLY A 170 -14.67 10.36 62.82
CA GLY A 170 -15.73 10.57 61.85
C GLY A 170 -17.04 9.89 62.29
N ASN A 171 -18.18 10.53 62.04
CA ASN A 171 -19.48 9.88 62.23
C ASN A 171 -19.62 8.71 61.24
N HIS A 172 -20.21 7.59 61.69
CA HIS A 172 -20.36 6.35 60.92
C HIS A 172 -19.03 5.76 60.38
N SER A 173 -17.90 6.15 60.97
CA SER A 173 -16.58 5.71 60.52
C SER A 173 -16.16 4.37 61.15
N ASN A 174 -15.21 3.69 60.52
CA ASN A 174 -14.67 2.42 60.99
C ASN A 174 -13.14 2.46 60.91
N ALA A 175 -12.46 2.19 62.01
CA ALA A 175 -11.03 1.93 62.05
C ALA A 175 -10.81 0.54 62.66
N MET A 176 -10.29 -0.40 61.87
CA MET A 176 -9.94 -1.74 62.34
C MET A 176 -8.47 -2.05 62.05
N GLY A 177 -7.70 -2.31 63.10
CA GLY A 177 -6.26 -2.54 63.04
C GLY A 177 -5.51 -1.73 64.11
N SER A 178 -4.29 -2.16 64.45
CA SER A 178 -3.46 -1.41 65.39
C SER A 178 -3.14 -0.03 64.82
N SER A 179 -3.40 1.03 65.58
CA SER A 179 -3.18 2.42 65.16
C SER A 179 -3.91 2.82 63.87
N ALA A 180 -4.99 2.10 63.49
CA ALA A 180 -5.85 2.51 62.39
C ALA A 180 -6.56 3.83 62.77
N TYR A 181 -6.70 4.74 61.81
CA TYR A 181 -7.22 6.09 62.03
C TYR A 181 -8.28 6.43 60.98
N ALA A 182 -9.54 6.61 61.40
CA ALA A 182 -10.61 7.08 60.52
C ALA A 182 -11.24 8.37 61.08
N ASN A 183 -10.93 9.50 60.44
CA ASN A 183 -11.34 10.83 60.89
C ASN A 183 -12.43 11.46 60.01
N GLY A 184 -12.48 11.09 58.73
CA GLY A 184 -13.53 11.57 57.84
C GLY A 184 -14.90 10.98 58.15
N GLU A 185 -15.96 11.72 57.87
CA GLU A 185 -17.33 11.19 57.96
C GLU A 185 -17.52 10.02 56.99
N HIS A 186 -18.13 8.91 57.45
CA HIS A 186 -18.18 7.63 56.74
C HIS A 186 -16.80 7.05 56.32
N ALA A 187 -15.69 7.51 56.89
CA ALA A 187 -14.37 7.01 56.54
C ALA A 187 -14.14 5.56 57.01
N GLN A 188 -13.35 4.82 56.24
CA GLN A 188 -13.06 3.41 56.47
C GLN A 188 -11.54 3.18 56.46
N ALA A 189 -10.96 2.78 57.58
CA ALA A 189 -9.56 2.44 57.72
C ALA A 189 -9.42 0.98 58.18
N TYR A 190 -8.90 0.12 57.31
CA TYR A 190 -8.73 -1.31 57.56
C TYR A 190 -7.28 -1.72 57.34
N GLY A 191 -6.56 -2.00 58.42
CA GLY A 191 -5.14 -2.35 58.42
C GLY A 191 -4.38 -1.64 59.54
N ALA A 192 -3.21 -2.17 59.89
CA ALA A 192 -2.34 -1.51 60.87
C ALA A 192 -1.84 -0.17 60.31
N GLY A 193 -2.03 0.93 61.04
CA GLY A 193 -1.65 2.26 60.57
C GLY A 193 -2.45 2.78 59.36
N ALA A 194 -3.53 2.11 58.95
CA ALA A 194 -4.39 2.60 57.88
C ALA A 194 -5.00 3.96 58.27
N ASN A 195 -4.96 4.93 57.38
CA ASN A 195 -5.33 6.32 57.64
C ASN A 195 -6.35 6.83 56.61
N ALA A 196 -7.60 7.04 57.05
CA ALA A 196 -8.71 7.54 56.24
C ALA A 196 -9.21 8.89 56.80
N GLU A 197 -8.75 9.99 56.23
CA GLU A 197 -9.03 11.35 56.74
C GLU A 197 -10.13 12.08 55.96
N GLY A 198 -10.30 11.76 54.68
CA GLY A 198 -11.30 12.43 53.83
C GLY A 198 -12.73 11.94 54.10
N GLU A 199 -13.72 12.76 53.79
CA GLU A 199 -15.13 12.35 53.79
C GLU A 199 -15.33 11.17 52.83
N ARG A 200 -15.99 10.11 53.28
CA ARG A 200 -16.19 8.85 52.52
C ARG A 200 -14.90 8.27 51.93
N SER A 201 -13.77 8.50 52.59
CA SER A 201 -12.48 7.93 52.19
C SER A 201 -12.34 6.48 52.66
N ASN A 202 -11.63 5.67 51.87
CA ASN A 202 -11.41 4.26 52.20
C ASN A 202 -9.93 3.90 52.08
N ALA A 203 -9.31 3.43 53.17
CA ALA A 203 -7.93 3.01 53.26
C ALA A 203 -7.88 1.51 53.65
N PHE A 204 -7.45 0.65 52.74
CA PHE A 204 -7.38 -0.80 52.92
C PHE A 204 -5.94 -1.31 52.74
N GLY A 205 -5.28 -1.66 53.84
CA GLY A 205 -3.90 -2.16 53.87
C GLY A 205 -3.06 -1.50 54.96
N SER A 206 -1.88 -2.06 55.24
CA SER A 206 -0.96 -1.47 56.23
C SER A 206 -0.44 -0.11 55.74
N ASP A 207 -0.40 0.86 56.65
CA ASP A 207 0.10 2.22 56.41
C ASP A 207 -0.50 2.91 55.17
N THR A 208 -1.71 2.51 54.78
CA THR A 208 -2.46 3.11 53.67
C THR A 208 -2.96 4.50 54.03
N LYS A 209 -3.03 5.40 53.05
CA LYS A 209 -3.51 6.77 53.25
C LYS A 209 -4.57 7.14 52.22
N ALA A 210 -5.79 7.37 52.67
CA ALA A 210 -6.86 7.98 51.88
C ALA A 210 -7.23 9.31 52.53
N THR A 211 -6.51 10.39 52.18
CA THR A 211 -6.63 11.69 52.89
C THR A 211 -7.55 12.68 52.19
N ALA A 212 -7.87 12.48 50.91
CA ALA A 212 -8.80 13.34 50.18
C ALA A 212 -10.24 12.81 50.24
N ASN A 213 -11.22 13.70 50.04
CA ASN A 213 -12.63 13.32 50.00
C ASN A 213 -12.91 12.35 48.84
N TYR A 214 -13.77 11.36 49.11
CA TYR A 214 -14.15 10.30 48.17
C TYR A 214 -12.96 9.49 47.63
N ALA A 215 -11.80 9.55 48.28
CA ALA A 215 -10.59 8.86 47.85
C ALA A 215 -10.56 7.39 48.32
N THR A 216 -9.98 6.51 47.52
CA THR A 216 -9.80 5.09 47.88
C THR A 216 -8.35 4.66 47.71
N ALA A 217 -7.72 4.18 48.77
CA ALA A 217 -6.37 3.62 48.76
C ALA A 217 -6.43 2.12 49.12
N ILE A 218 -5.90 1.25 48.26
CA ILE A 218 -5.88 -0.20 48.46
C ILE A 218 -4.46 -0.72 48.24
N GLY A 219 -3.86 -1.34 49.26
CA GLY A 219 -2.54 -1.97 49.23
C GLY A 219 -1.51 -1.27 50.12
N ASP A 220 -0.52 -2.00 50.65
CA ASP A 220 0.50 -1.48 51.57
C ASP A 220 1.09 -0.13 51.12
N LYS A 221 0.98 0.90 51.96
CA LYS A 221 1.48 2.26 51.68
C LYS A 221 0.93 2.90 50.40
N ALA A 222 -0.26 2.50 49.94
CA ALA A 222 -0.97 3.22 48.89
C ALA A 222 -1.43 4.60 49.42
N GLU A 223 -1.30 5.64 48.59
CA GLU A 223 -1.60 7.03 48.95
C GLU A 223 -2.60 7.64 47.94
N ALA A 224 -3.86 7.75 48.35
CA ALA A 224 -4.92 8.44 47.62
C ALA A 224 -5.15 9.83 48.25
N THR A 225 -4.40 10.82 47.77
CA THR A 225 -4.37 12.20 48.30
C THR A 225 -5.06 13.21 47.38
N THR A 226 -5.75 12.72 46.35
CA THR A 226 -6.51 13.55 45.41
C THR A 226 -7.98 13.16 45.45
N GLU A 227 -8.86 14.16 45.36
CA GLU A 227 -10.30 13.95 45.46
C GLU A 227 -10.81 13.00 44.36
N ASN A 228 -11.86 12.23 44.66
CA ASN A 228 -12.51 11.30 43.72
C ASN A 228 -11.55 10.32 43.02
N SER A 229 -10.41 10.00 43.64
CA SER A 229 -9.33 9.23 43.02
C SER A 229 -9.05 7.92 43.75
N VAL A 230 -8.42 6.98 43.05
CA VAL A 230 -8.12 5.65 43.57
C VAL A 230 -6.62 5.34 43.44
N ALA A 231 -5.93 5.04 44.54
CA ALA A 231 -4.61 4.43 44.52
C ALA A 231 -4.74 2.91 44.71
N LEU A 232 -4.28 2.13 43.74
CA LEU A 232 -4.39 0.68 43.73
C LEU A 232 -3.01 0.02 43.64
N GLY A 233 -2.62 -0.72 44.69
CA GLY A 233 -1.37 -1.48 44.78
C GLY A 233 -0.36 -0.88 45.76
N HIS A 234 0.65 -1.68 46.12
CA HIS A 234 1.67 -1.25 47.09
C HIS A 234 2.38 0.03 46.61
N LEU A 235 2.58 1.02 47.48
CA LEU A 235 3.25 2.29 47.14
C LEU A 235 2.62 3.07 45.95
N SER A 236 1.41 2.73 45.50
CA SER A 236 0.71 3.51 44.48
C SER A 236 0.33 4.88 45.02
N ALA A 237 0.45 5.91 44.21
CA ALA A 237 0.09 7.28 44.60
C ALA A 237 -0.82 7.90 43.55
N THR A 238 -1.92 8.51 43.97
CA THR A 238 -2.76 9.27 43.03
C THR A 238 -2.08 10.56 42.60
N ARG A 239 -2.50 11.09 41.45
CA ARG A 239 -2.13 12.41 40.95
C ARG A 239 -3.37 13.10 40.41
N ALA A 240 -3.37 14.43 40.43
CA ALA A 240 -4.45 15.23 39.86
C ALA A 240 -4.73 14.80 38.41
N ALA A 241 -6.01 14.63 38.08
CA ALA A 241 -6.42 14.30 36.74
C ALA A 241 -6.06 15.45 35.79
N THR A 242 -5.54 15.10 34.61
CA THR A 242 -5.17 16.08 33.59
C THR A 242 -6.18 16.05 32.46
N ASN A 243 -6.76 17.19 32.11
CA ASN A 243 -7.59 17.31 30.92
C ASN A 243 -6.70 17.32 29.67
N VAL A 244 -6.84 16.30 28.81
CA VAL A 244 -6.09 16.18 27.56
C VAL A 244 -7.09 16.16 26.40
N SER A 245 -7.19 17.27 25.67
CA SER A 245 -8.07 17.42 24.50
C SER A 245 -7.33 17.24 23.16
N SER A 246 -6.00 17.38 23.19
CA SER A 246 -5.11 17.21 22.04
C SER A 246 -3.68 16.88 22.48
N ALA A 247 -2.90 16.32 21.58
CA ALA A 247 -1.47 16.08 21.74
C ALA A 247 -0.76 16.37 20.41
N SER A 248 0.38 17.05 20.44
CA SER A 248 1.19 17.29 19.25
C SER A 248 2.48 16.47 19.32
N ILE A 249 2.74 15.71 18.27
CA ILE A 249 3.97 14.92 18.12
C ILE A 249 4.62 15.37 16.82
N ALA A 250 5.84 15.90 16.93
CA ALA A 250 6.50 16.62 15.84
C ALA A 250 5.59 17.72 15.27
N ASN A 251 5.30 17.69 13.96
CA ASN A 251 4.48 18.68 13.25
C ASN A 251 3.01 18.23 13.05
N HIS A 252 2.54 17.22 13.78
CA HIS A 252 1.17 16.73 13.69
C HIS A 252 0.45 16.85 15.03
N THR A 253 -0.77 17.41 15.01
CA THR A 253 -1.64 17.53 16.18
C THR A 253 -2.75 16.50 16.10
N PHE A 254 -2.78 15.59 17.07
CA PHE A 254 -3.91 14.71 17.34
C PHE A 254 -4.88 15.45 18.26
N GLY A 255 -6.17 15.44 17.95
CA GLY A 255 -7.18 16.13 18.73
C GLY A 255 -8.54 15.46 18.60
N GLY A 256 -9.53 16.02 19.30
CA GLY A 256 -10.88 15.45 19.35
C GLY A 256 -10.97 14.25 20.29
N PHE A 257 -10.12 14.20 21.32
CA PHE A 257 -10.19 13.15 22.33
C PHE A 257 -11.49 13.26 23.14
N ALA A 258 -12.12 12.12 23.42
CA ALA A 258 -13.25 12.02 24.32
C ALA A 258 -12.81 12.12 25.80
N GLY A 259 -13.75 12.30 26.73
CA GLY A 259 -13.46 12.26 28.17
C GLY A 259 -12.69 13.47 28.72
N THR A 260 -12.84 14.65 28.13
CA THR A 260 -12.09 15.89 28.47
C THR A 260 -12.50 16.57 29.77
N SER A 261 -13.23 15.88 30.66
CA SER A 261 -13.63 16.40 31.97
C SER A 261 -13.43 15.34 33.05
N PRO A 262 -12.18 14.91 33.31
CA PRO A 262 -11.93 13.88 34.31
C PRO A 262 -12.16 14.44 35.73
N THR A 263 -12.90 13.70 36.56
CA THR A 263 -13.21 14.07 37.95
C THR A 263 -12.18 13.58 38.96
N GLY A 264 -11.37 12.60 38.58
CA GLY A 264 -10.33 11.97 39.40
C GLY A 264 -9.50 11.01 38.55
N SER A 265 -8.58 10.28 39.18
CA SER A 265 -7.75 9.30 38.48
C SER A 265 -7.66 7.97 39.24
N VAL A 266 -7.51 6.87 38.51
CA VAL A 266 -7.11 5.58 39.07
C VAL A 266 -5.62 5.41 38.81
N SER A 267 -4.82 5.48 39.87
CA SER A 267 -3.39 5.24 39.82
C SER A 267 -3.06 3.83 40.25
N VAL A 268 -2.43 3.07 39.36
CA VAL A 268 -1.96 1.71 39.62
C VAL A 268 -0.48 1.66 40.01
N GLY A 269 0.14 2.81 40.30
CA GLY A 269 1.56 2.91 40.63
C GLY A 269 1.98 4.33 40.99
N LYS A 270 3.24 4.64 40.78
CA LYS A 270 3.80 5.99 40.82
C LYS A 270 4.98 6.08 39.87
N GLU A 271 5.54 7.27 39.69
CA GLU A 271 6.71 7.49 38.85
C GLU A 271 7.87 6.55 39.22
N GLY A 272 8.37 5.80 38.25
CA GLY A 272 9.43 4.80 38.42
C GLY A 272 8.97 3.48 39.06
N GLN A 273 7.67 3.34 39.36
CA GLN A 273 7.04 2.14 39.90
C GLN A 273 5.71 1.87 39.20
N GLU A 274 5.71 1.99 37.87
CA GLU A 274 4.56 1.74 37.02
C GLU A 274 4.22 0.23 36.99
N ARG A 275 2.96 -0.09 36.71
CA ARG A 275 2.49 -1.47 36.59
C ARG A 275 1.87 -1.73 35.23
N GLN A 276 2.06 -2.95 34.75
CA GLN A 276 1.32 -3.44 33.59
C GLN A 276 -0.11 -3.80 34.00
N ILE A 277 -1.07 -3.47 33.14
CA ILE A 277 -2.46 -3.91 33.27
C ILE A 277 -2.68 -5.03 32.25
N HIS A 278 -2.86 -6.25 32.73
CA HIS A 278 -3.07 -7.43 31.89
C HIS A 278 -4.55 -7.79 31.75
N ASN A 279 -4.87 -8.62 30.75
CA ASN A 279 -6.23 -9.11 30.47
C ASN A 279 -7.23 -8.00 30.11
N VAL A 280 -6.74 -6.95 29.47
CA VAL A 280 -7.57 -5.87 28.91
C VAL A 280 -8.14 -6.32 27.57
N ALA A 281 -9.47 -6.50 27.50
CA ALA A 281 -10.18 -6.77 26.26
C ALA A 281 -10.00 -5.60 25.27
N ALA A 282 -10.26 -5.84 23.97
CA ALA A 282 -10.17 -4.77 22.99
C ALA A 282 -11.25 -3.71 23.27
N GLY A 283 -10.85 -2.46 23.43
CA GLY A 283 -11.77 -1.34 23.64
C GLY A 283 -12.47 -0.91 22.35
N GLU A 284 -13.59 -0.20 22.45
CA GLU A 284 -14.23 0.38 21.28
C GLU A 284 -13.31 1.40 20.57
N ILE A 285 -13.19 1.31 19.24
CA ILE A 285 -12.42 2.27 18.42
C ILE A 285 -13.39 3.23 17.74
N SER A 286 -13.70 4.36 18.40
CA SER A 286 -14.56 5.43 17.88
C SER A 286 -14.15 6.80 18.46
N ALA A 287 -14.62 7.90 17.86
CA ALA A 287 -14.27 9.26 18.31
C ALA A 287 -14.84 9.62 19.70
N THR A 288 -15.81 8.85 20.20
CA THR A 288 -16.48 9.07 21.49
C THR A 288 -16.08 8.04 22.55
N SER A 289 -15.30 7.02 22.19
CA SER A 289 -14.91 5.94 23.09
C SER A 289 -14.01 6.46 24.22
N THR A 290 -14.26 5.97 25.43
CA THR A 290 -13.43 6.18 26.62
C THR A 290 -12.84 4.87 27.15
N ASP A 291 -12.83 3.83 26.32
CA ASP A 291 -12.28 2.52 26.68
C ASP A 291 -10.75 2.52 26.62
N ALA A 292 -10.13 1.66 27.45
CA ALA A 292 -8.72 1.38 27.34
C ALA A 292 -8.42 0.62 26.03
N VAL A 293 -7.38 1.02 25.31
CA VAL A 293 -6.85 0.27 24.16
C VAL A 293 -5.81 -0.74 24.62
N ASN A 294 -5.83 -1.94 24.07
CA ASN A 294 -4.84 -2.96 24.37
C ASN A 294 -3.75 -3.05 23.29
N GLY A 295 -2.72 -3.87 23.55
CA GLY A 295 -1.58 -4.02 22.65
C GLY A 295 -1.92 -4.61 21.28
N SER A 296 -2.95 -5.45 21.14
CA SER A 296 -3.31 -6.04 19.85
C SER A 296 -3.99 -5.02 18.92
N GLN A 297 -4.72 -4.05 19.48
CA GLN A 297 -5.30 -2.93 18.72
C GLN A 297 -4.22 -1.98 18.19
N LEU A 298 -3.23 -1.66 19.02
CA LEU A 298 -2.10 -0.84 18.56
C LEU A 298 -1.28 -1.59 17.49
N TYR A 299 -1.07 -2.89 17.70
CA TYR A 299 -0.36 -3.74 16.75
C TYR A 299 -1.10 -3.87 15.40
N SER A 300 -2.43 -3.94 15.39
CA SER A 300 -3.20 -3.99 14.14
C SER A 300 -3.08 -2.70 13.33
N VAL A 301 -3.13 -1.54 13.99
CA VAL A 301 -2.89 -0.23 13.34
C VAL A 301 -1.46 -0.13 12.79
N ALA A 302 -0.46 -0.57 13.56
CA ALA A 302 0.93 -0.57 13.11
C ALA A 302 1.14 -1.46 11.87
N ASN A 303 0.51 -2.64 11.82
CA ASN A 303 0.60 -3.53 10.66
C ASN A 303 -0.14 -2.99 9.43
N ASP A 304 -1.31 -2.39 9.62
CA ASP A 304 -2.05 -1.78 8.52
C ASP A 304 -1.24 -0.62 7.91
N LEU A 305 -0.68 0.25 8.76
CA LEU A 305 0.22 1.32 8.33
C LEU A 305 1.46 0.78 7.59
N GLN A 306 2.10 -0.26 8.12
CA GLN A 306 3.25 -0.89 7.46
C GLN A 306 2.85 -1.44 6.08
N THR A 307 1.66 -2.04 5.96
CA THR A 307 1.14 -2.56 4.69
C THR A 307 0.90 -1.44 3.69
N GLN A 308 0.29 -0.33 4.11
CA GLN A 308 0.06 0.84 3.27
C GLN A 308 1.38 1.45 2.77
N ILE A 309 2.37 1.59 3.66
CA ILE A 309 3.70 2.10 3.30
C ILE A 309 4.39 1.15 2.32
N THR A 310 4.52 -0.13 2.66
CA THR A 310 5.27 -1.09 1.84
C THR A 310 4.63 -1.27 0.48
N ASN A 311 3.32 -1.51 0.41
CA ASN A 311 2.68 -1.88 -0.85
C ASN A 311 2.28 -0.66 -1.68
N GLY A 312 1.70 0.36 -1.04
CA GLY A 312 1.24 1.56 -1.73
C GLY A 312 2.40 2.35 -2.32
N ILE A 313 3.39 2.69 -1.50
CA ILE A 313 4.52 3.52 -1.93
C ILE A 313 5.42 2.76 -2.91
N SER A 314 5.68 1.46 -2.71
CA SER A 314 6.50 0.69 -3.65
C SER A 314 5.85 0.57 -5.03
N THR A 315 4.52 0.46 -5.08
CA THR A 315 3.78 0.46 -6.35
C THR A 315 3.93 1.80 -7.05
N GLU A 316 3.72 2.91 -6.34
CA GLU A 316 3.88 4.25 -6.90
C GLU A 316 5.32 4.51 -7.37
N ILE A 317 6.34 4.11 -6.60
CA ILE A 317 7.75 4.22 -7.00
C ILE A 317 8.03 3.39 -8.25
N THR A 318 7.49 2.16 -8.34
CA THR A 318 7.65 1.31 -9.52
C THR A 318 7.01 1.94 -10.76
N ASN A 319 5.82 2.51 -10.61
CA ASN A 319 5.13 3.24 -11.67
C ASN A 319 5.95 4.46 -12.12
N VAL A 320 6.48 5.25 -11.18
CA VAL A 320 7.35 6.39 -11.47
C VAL A 320 8.63 5.93 -12.18
N ASN A 321 9.30 4.88 -11.70
CA ASN A 321 10.49 4.33 -12.33
C ASN A 321 10.22 3.81 -13.75
N GLY A 322 9.06 3.17 -13.97
CA GLY A 322 8.62 2.75 -15.30
C GLY A 322 8.42 3.95 -16.24
N ARG A 323 7.74 5.01 -15.79
CA ARG A 323 7.54 6.24 -16.57
C ARG A 323 8.86 6.96 -16.85
N ILE A 324 9.77 7.02 -15.88
CA ILE A 324 11.12 7.58 -16.06
C ILE A 324 11.91 6.73 -17.07
N GLY A 325 11.81 5.41 -17.02
CA GLY A 325 12.44 4.50 -17.97
C GLY A 325 11.93 4.70 -19.40
N GLU A 326 10.62 4.80 -19.60
CA GLU A 326 10.03 5.10 -20.92
C GLU A 326 10.39 6.50 -21.41
N LEU A 327 10.44 7.50 -20.53
CA LEU A 327 10.96 8.82 -20.86
C LEU A 327 12.42 8.74 -21.31
N GLY A 328 13.26 7.98 -20.61
CA GLY A 328 14.66 7.75 -20.99
C GLY A 328 14.79 7.12 -22.39
N LYS A 329 13.99 6.09 -22.69
CA LYS A 329 13.95 5.48 -24.04
C LYS A 329 13.49 6.47 -25.10
N ARG A 330 12.45 7.27 -24.79
CA ARG A 330 11.94 8.31 -25.70
C ARG A 330 13.01 9.37 -25.98
N ILE A 331 13.73 9.84 -24.97
CA ILE A 331 14.84 10.80 -25.13
C ILE A 331 15.94 10.21 -26.01
N ASN A 332 16.35 8.95 -25.79
CA ASN A 332 17.39 8.32 -26.60
C ASN A 332 16.96 8.20 -28.08
N ARG A 333 15.72 7.78 -28.34
CA ARG A 333 15.12 7.73 -29.70
C ARG A 333 15.04 9.12 -30.33
N VAL A 334 14.72 10.15 -29.54
CA VAL A 334 14.73 11.54 -30.02
C VAL A 334 16.13 11.93 -30.47
N GLY A 335 17.15 11.74 -29.62
CA GLY A 335 18.54 12.04 -29.96
C GLY A 335 19.05 11.30 -31.21
N ALA A 336 18.74 10.00 -31.33
CA ALA A 336 19.13 9.20 -32.49
C ALA A 336 18.43 9.69 -33.78
N GLY A 337 17.14 10.02 -33.71
CA GLY A 337 16.39 10.56 -34.84
C GLY A 337 16.90 11.94 -35.28
N SER A 338 17.25 12.82 -34.33
CA SER A 338 17.85 14.11 -34.65
C SER A 338 19.22 13.94 -35.33
N ALA A 339 20.05 13.00 -34.88
CA ALA A 339 21.32 12.66 -35.53
C ALA A 339 21.12 12.09 -36.95
N ALA A 340 20.08 11.26 -37.15
CA ALA A 340 19.75 10.70 -38.46
C ALA A 340 19.29 11.79 -39.44
N LEU A 341 18.48 12.75 -38.98
CA LEU A 341 18.07 13.90 -39.79
C LEU A 341 19.25 14.80 -40.15
N ALA A 342 20.21 14.96 -39.24
CA ALA A 342 21.40 15.77 -39.46
C ALA A 342 22.37 15.16 -40.49
N SER A 343 22.33 13.85 -40.72
CA SER A 343 23.17 13.18 -41.74
C SER A 343 22.57 13.21 -43.15
N LEU A 344 21.37 13.78 -43.33
CA LEU A 344 20.74 13.92 -44.63
C LEU A 344 21.42 15.02 -45.45
N HIS A 345 22.26 14.62 -46.40
CA HIS A 345 22.95 15.53 -47.31
C HIS A 345 22.47 15.35 -48.76
N PRO A 346 21.98 16.40 -49.42
CA PRO A 346 21.65 16.34 -50.84
C PRO A 346 22.91 16.38 -51.70
N LEU A 347 22.88 15.67 -52.83
CA LEU A 347 23.86 15.78 -53.91
C LEU A 347 23.90 17.21 -54.49
N ASP A 348 24.98 17.52 -55.20
CA ASP A 348 25.14 18.80 -55.90
C ASP A 348 24.03 19.02 -56.94
N PHE A 349 23.78 20.29 -57.28
CA PHE A 349 22.71 20.67 -58.20
C PHE A 349 22.93 20.08 -59.59
N ASN A 350 21.90 19.44 -60.15
CA ASN A 350 21.82 19.00 -61.54
C ASN A 350 20.64 19.69 -62.23
N PRO A 351 20.83 20.42 -63.35
CA PRO A 351 19.74 21.12 -64.04
C PRO A 351 18.65 20.21 -64.63
N ASP A 352 18.98 18.97 -64.97
CA ASP A 352 18.01 18.00 -65.51
C ASP A 352 17.22 17.30 -64.38
N ASP A 353 17.77 17.21 -63.15
CA ASP A 353 17.16 16.55 -61.98
C ASP A 353 17.02 17.50 -60.78
N LYS A 354 15.82 18.03 -60.56
CA LYS A 354 15.53 19.01 -59.50
C LYS A 354 15.26 18.40 -58.12
N TRP A 355 15.12 17.08 -58.04
CA TRP A 355 14.81 16.35 -56.82
C TRP A 355 16.01 15.50 -56.38
N THR A 356 16.28 15.49 -55.07
CA THR A 356 17.25 14.57 -54.45
C THR A 356 16.59 13.88 -53.28
N ILE A 357 16.74 12.57 -53.20
CA ILE A 357 16.35 11.79 -52.02
C ILE A 357 17.62 11.37 -51.28
N ALA A 358 17.68 11.63 -49.98
CA ALA A 358 18.76 11.18 -49.12
C ALA A 358 18.23 10.25 -48.03
N ALA A 359 19.07 9.32 -47.60
CA ALA A 359 18.83 8.48 -46.45
C ALA A 359 19.93 8.72 -45.43
N GLY A 360 19.55 8.87 -44.16
CA GLY A 360 20.44 9.14 -43.04
C GLY A 360 20.29 8.06 -41.98
N TYR A 361 21.35 7.83 -41.23
CA TYR A 361 21.35 6.97 -40.06
C TYR A 361 21.90 7.74 -38.87
N GLY A 362 21.29 7.53 -37.71
CA GLY A 362 21.65 8.21 -36.48
C GLY A 362 21.63 7.24 -35.30
N HIS A 363 22.65 7.36 -34.47
CA HIS A 363 22.82 6.58 -33.26
C HIS A 363 23.03 7.54 -32.08
N TYR A 364 22.30 7.33 -30.99
CA TYR A 364 22.50 8.07 -29.75
C TYR A 364 22.25 7.17 -28.55
N ARG A 365 23.31 6.91 -27.78
CA ARG A 365 23.31 5.92 -26.69
C ARG A 365 22.71 4.60 -27.20
N ASN A 366 21.81 3.95 -26.46
CA ASN A 366 21.24 2.66 -26.85
C ASN A 366 20.05 2.76 -27.82
N ALA A 367 20.01 3.77 -28.70
CA ALA A 367 18.94 3.95 -29.68
C ALA A 367 19.47 4.26 -31.08
N ASN A 368 18.76 3.75 -32.08
CA ASN A 368 19.05 3.92 -33.50
C ASN A 368 17.83 4.54 -34.19
N ALA A 369 18.06 5.33 -35.22
CA ALA A 369 17.03 5.83 -36.10
C ALA A 369 17.55 5.93 -37.54
N GLY A 370 16.67 5.67 -38.50
CA GLY A 370 16.88 6.06 -39.88
C GLY A 370 16.18 7.38 -40.15
N ALA A 371 16.60 8.09 -41.18
CA ALA A 371 15.90 9.24 -41.71
C ALA A 371 15.84 9.18 -43.23
N LEU A 372 14.79 9.74 -43.79
CA LEU A 372 14.61 9.93 -45.22
C LEU A 372 14.32 11.41 -45.47
N GLY A 373 15.04 12.00 -46.40
CA GLY A 373 14.91 13.40 -46.79
C GLY A 373 14.64 13.54 -48.27
N ALA A 374 13.76 14.46 -48.63
CA ALA A 374 13.56 14.91 -49.99
C ALA A 374 13.96 16.38 -50.11
N PHE A 375 14.74 16.69 -51.14
CA PHE A 375 15.29 18.01 -51.40
C PHE A 375 14.89 18.43 -52.80
N TYR A 376 14.29 19.60 -52.92
CA TYR A 376 13.89 20.20 -54.19
C TYR A 376 14.71 21.47 -54.44
N ARG A 377 15.42 21.52 -55.57
CA ARG A 377 16.21 22.68 -55.99
C ARG A 377 15.67 23.23 -57.31
N PRO A 378 14.83 24.27 -57.31
CA PRO A 378 14.33 24.86 -58.56
C PRO A 378 15.43 25.56 -59.38
N ASN A 379 16.49 26.03 -58.72
CA ASN A 379 17.68 26.69 -59.29
C ASN A 379 18.91 26.44 -58.39
N GLU A 380 20.11 26.90 -58.80
CA GLU A 380 21.37 26.70 -58.06
C GLU A 380 21.40 27.40 -56.69
N ASP A 381 20.54 28.40 -56.48
CA ASP A 381 20.58 29.29 -55.33
C ASP A 381 19.49 29.00 -54.28
N THR A 382 18.49 28.16 -54.59
CA THR A 382 17.38 27.84 -53.67
C THR A 382 17.24 26.35 -53.49
N MET A 383 17.12 25.90 -52.24
CA MET A 383 16.79 24.54 -51.89
C MET A 383 15.66 24.51 -50.87
N ILE A 384 14.67 23.67 -51.09
CA ILE A 384 13.64 23.31 -50.12
C ILE A 384 13.92 21.88 -49.66
N SER A 385 13.92 21.64 -48.35
CA SER A 385 14.17 20.32 -47.78
C SER A 385 13.02 19.91 -46.86
N ILE A 386 12.64 18.64 -46.92
CA ILE A 386 11.77 17.99 -45.95
C ILE A 386 12.37 16.65 -45.55
N GLY A 387 12.35 16.31 -44.28
CA GLY A 387 12.87 15.05 -43.78
C GLY A 387 12.03 14.47 -42.66
N SER A 388 12.06 13.16 -42.54
CA SER A 388 11.35 12.40 -41.53
C SER A 388 12.22 11.27 -41.00
N THR A 389 12.10 10.96 -39.71
CA THR A 389 12.78 9.79 -39.13
C THR A 389 11.89 8.55 -39.17
N VAL A 390 12.49 7.40 -39.44
CA VAL A 390 11.87 6.09 -39.46
C VAL A 390 12.60 5.13 -38.52
N GLY A 391 11.89 4.13 -37.98
CA GLY A 391 12.47 3.08 -37.13
C GLY A 391 12.72 3.45 -35.66
N SER A 392 12.47 4.69 -35.24
CA SER A 392 12.62 5.14 -33.84
C SER A 392 11.37 4.93 -32.97
N GLY A 393 10.24 4.51 -33.54
CA GLY A 393 8.93 4.38 -32.86
C GLY A 393 8.19 5.71 -32.63
N ASN A 394 8.92 6.84 -32.62
CA ASN A 394 8.38 8.19 -32.54
C ASN A 394 8.94 9.01 -33.72
N PRO A 395 8.21 9.11 -34.85
CA PRO A 395 8.71 9.82 -36.02
C PRO A 395 8.88 11.31 -35.71
N GLN A 396 10.03 11.86 -36.09
CA GLN A 396 10.35 13.28 -36.08
C GLN A 396 10.28 13.81 -37.51
N LEU A 397 9.94 15.09 -37.65
CA LEU A 397 9.81 15.78 -38.93
C LEU A 397 10.66 17.05 -38.91
N ASN A 398 11.38 17.32 -39.99
CA ASN A 398 12.03 18.60 -40.22
C ASN A 398 11.68 19.15 -41.61
N ALA A 399 11.68 20.47 -41.75
CA ALA A 399 11.51 21.16 -43.02
C ALA A 399 12.32 22.46 -43.00
N GLY A 400 12.82 22.89 -44.15
CA GLY A 400 13.69 24.06 -44.25
C GLY A 400 13.83 24.59 -45.67
N ILE A 401 14.29 25.84 -45.78
CA ILE A 401 14.61 26.52 -47.05
C ILE A 401 16.03 27.08 -46.91
N SER A 402 16.89 26.81 -47.89
CA SER A 402 18.25 27.35 -47.97
C SER A 402 18.39 28.26 -49.18
N LEU A 403 19.06 29.40 -49.01
CA LEU A 403 19.31 30.40 -50.04
C LEU A 403 20.82 30.69 -50.12
N ARG A 404 21.39 30.70 -51.33
CA ARG A 404 22.78 31.06 -51.57
C ARG A 404 22.88 32.53 -52.00
N LEU A 405 23.79 33.29 -51.39
CA LEU A 405 23.99 34.72 -51.64
C LEU A 405 25.47 34.98 -51.99
N GLY A 406 25.81 35.31 -53.25
CA GLY A 406 27.20 35.59 -53.66
C GLY A 406 27.43 35.75 -55.18
N LYS A 407 28.63 36.22 -55.59
CA LYS A 407 29.00 36.40 -57.01
C LYS A 407 29.38 35.06 -57.66
N ARG A 408 28.79 34.78 -58.83
CA ARG A 408 28.98 33.57 -59.66
C ARG A 408 30.46 33.42 -60.06
N ALA A 409 31.07 32.28 -59.77
CA ALA A 409 32.29 31.86 -60.47
C ALA A 409 31.87 31.20 -61.81
N PRO A 410 32.54 31.47 -62.96
CA PRO A 410 32.02 31.06 -64.27
C PRO A 410 32.11 29.55 -64.56
N GLU A 411 32.71 28.76 -63.69
CA GLU A 411 32.80 27.32 -63.90
C GLU A 411 31.71 26.60 -63.13
N SER A 412 30.60 26.32 -63.82
CA SER A 412 29.69 25.26 -63.41
C SER A 412 30.44 23.93 -63.53
N ARG A 413 30.98 23.44 -62.41
CA ARG A 413 31.67 22.13 -62.32
C ARG A 413 30.72 20.94 -62.46
N SER A 414 29.54 21.12 -63.04
CA SER A 414 28.66 20.01 -63.36
C SER A 414 29.32 19.17 -64.45
N ARG A 415 29.78 17.97 -64.09
CA ARG A 415 30.31 16.98 -65.03
C ARG A 415 29.32 16.67 -66.17
N VAL A 416 28.03 16.97 -65.97
CA VAL A 416 26.94 16.81 -66.96
C VAL A 416 26.93 17.95 -67.99
N ALA A 417 27.23 19.20 -67.60
CA ALA A 417 27.38 20.30 -68.55
C ALA A 417 28.55 20.04 -69.52
N MET A 418 29.64 19.49 -69.00
CA MET A 418 30.81 19.06 -69.80
C MET A 418 30.47 17.85 -70.69
N GLY A 419 29.64 16.91 -70.21
CA GLY A 419 29.17 15.77 -71.00
C GLY A 419 28.25 16.15 -72.17
N ARG A 420 27.42 17.19 -72.01
CA ARG A 420 26.57 17.73 -73.08
C ARG A 420 27.40 18.41 -74.18
N GLU A 421 28.48 19.12 -73.83
CA GLU A 421 29.44 19.67 -74.80
C GLU A 421 30.22 18.57 -75.55
N ILE A 422 30.60 17.46 -74.88
CA ILE A 422 31.33 16.35 -75.51
C ILE A 422 30.44 15.53 -76.46
N ALA A 423 29.16 15.34 -76.13
CA ALA A 423 28.21 14.69 -77.02
C ALA A 423 27.95 15.53 -78.30
N GLU A 424 27.92 16.85 -78.16
CA GLU A 424 27.82 17.79 -79.29
C GLU A 424 29.13 17.82 -80.12
N LEU A 425 30.28 17.57 -79.49
CA LEU A 425 31.58 17.45 -80.18
C LEU A 425 31.71 16.13 -80.99
N ASN A 426 31.17 15.01 -80.50
CA ASN A 426 31.16 13.74 -81.21
C ASN A 426 30.27 13.74 -82.45
N ALA A 427 29.16 14.50 -82.45
CA ALA A 427 28.30 14.66 -83.63
C ALA A 427 28.99 15.45 -84.76
N ARG A 428 29.97 16.31 -84.44
CA ARG A 428 30.74 17.11 -85.43
C ARG A 428 31.90 16.33 -86.07
N LEU A 429 32.38 15.26 -85.44
CA LEU A 429 33.45 14.41 -85.97
C LEU A 429 32.95 13.39 -87.00
N GLN A 430 31.73 12.85 -86.82
CA GLN A 430 31.11 11.90 -87.76
C GLN A 430 30.73 12.52 -89.13
N ASP A 431 30.55 13.85 -89.21
CA ASP A 431 30.20 14.55 -90.46
C ASP A 431 31.43 14.88 -91.33
N MET A 432 32.65 14.94 -90.76
CA MET A 432 33.89 15.10 -91.53
C MET A 432 34.40 13.79 -92.14
N GLU A 433 34.17 12.64 -91.50
CA GLU A 433 34.67 11.33 -91.96
C GLU A 433 33.94 10.82 -93.22
N ASN A 434 32.68 11.23 -93.41
CA ASN A 434 31.90 10.90 -94.61
C ASN A 434 32.28 11.72 -95.86
N ARG A 435 33.05 12.82 -95.71
CA ARG A 435 33.52 13.66 -96.83
C ARG A 435 34.92 13.31 -97.34
N TYR A 436 35.69 12.48 -96.64
CA TYR A 436 37.01 12.03 -97.08
C TYR A 436 36.96 10.69 -97.87
N ASN A 437 35.98 9.83 -97.55
CA ASN A 437 35.86 8.51 -98.18
C ASN A 437 35.24 8.50 -99.60
N ASN A 438 34.77 9.64 -100.11
CA ASN A 438 34.16 9.75 -101.44
C ASN A 438 35.14 10.22 -102.55
N LEU A 439 36.44 10.38 -102.24
CA LEU A 439 37.45 10.89 -103.20
C LEU A 439 38.61 9.93 -103.54
N LEU A 440 38.64 8.71 -102.98
CA LEU A 440 39.71 7.73 -103.26
C LEU A 440 39.24 6.44 -103.97
N GLN A 441 38.04 6.45 -104.54
CA GLN A 441 37.48 5.33 -105.33
C GLN A 441 37.57 5.59 -106.85
N ILE A 442 38.75 5.97 -107.38
CA ILE A 442 38.91 6.12 -108.85
C ILE A 442 40.18 5.48 -109.44
N LEU A 443 41.22 5.05 -108.70
CA LEU A 443 42.45 4.57 -109.37
C LEU A 443 43.06 3.29 -108.77
N ASN A 444 42.83 2.19 -109.49
CA ASN A 444 43.56 0.93 -109.58
C ASN A 444 43.36 -0.19 -108.52
N PRO A 445 43.21 -1.45 -108.97
CA PRO A 445 42.69 -2.57 -108.18
C PRO A 445 43.80 -3.36 -107.47
N HIS A 446 43.37 -4.13 -106.46
CA HIS A 446 44.13 -5.10 -105.63
C HIS A 446 44.64 -4.56 -104.29
N ALA A 447 43.79 -4.67 -103.26
CA ALA A 447 44.21 -4.99 -101.90
C ALA A 447 43.14 -5.86 -101.24
N ILE A 448 43.58 -6.98 -100.68
CA ILE A 448 42.84 -8.15 -100.19
C ILE A 448 42.49 -7.91 -98.72
N ASP A 449 41.22 -8.12 -98.31
CA ASP A 449 40.82 -8.14 -96.89
C ASP A 449 41.03 -9.56 -96.33
N PRO A 450 41.97 -9.77 -95.39
CA PRO A 450 42.31 -11.10 -94.86
C PRO A 450 41.38 -11.59 -93.75
N SER A 451 40.34 -10.84 -93.36
CA SER A 451 39.59 -11.08 -92.12
C SER A 451 38.33 -11.94 -92.26
N LYS A 452 38.01 -12.43 -93.47
CA LYS A 452 36.88 -13.35 -93.71
C LYS A 452 37.26 -14.49 -94.65
N THR A 453 37.80 -15.57 -94.09
CA THR A 453 38.04 -16.83 -94.84
C THR A 453 37.50 -18.01 -94.06
N ALA A 454 36.69 -18.85 -94.70
CA ALA A 454 36.35 -20.18 -94.20
C ALA A 454 37.33 -21.20 -94.82
N GLU A 455 38.04 -21.98 -94.01
CA GLU A 455 39.01 -22.98 -94.49
C GLU A 455 38.32 -24.36 -94.65
N PHE A 456 38.52 -25.02 -95.80
CA PHE A 456 38.10 -26.41 -96.03
C PHE A 456 39.32 -27.35 -95.88
N PRO A 457 39.20 -28.47 -95.14
CA PRO A 457 40.34 -29.38 -94.86
C PRO A 457 40.92 -30.09 -96.09
N ASP A 458 40.16 -30.21 -97.18
CA ASP A 458 40.49 -30.98 -98.39
C ASP A 458 41.05 -30.13 -99.55
N VAL A 459 41.24 -28.81 -99.35
CA VAL A 459 41.89 -27.92 -100.31
C VAL A 459 43.18 -27.35 -99.69
N PRO A 460 44.36 -27.92 -100.00
CA PRO A 460 45.62 -27.46 -99.46
C PRO A 460 45.97 -26.01 -99.86
N LYS A 461 46.68 -25.27 -99.00
CA LYS A 461 47.04 -23.84 -99.22
C LYS A 461 47.85 -23.59 -100.50
N ASN A 462 48.50 -24.61 -101.04
CA ASN A 462 49.31 -24.55 -102.27
C ASN A 462 48.51 -24.90 -103.55
N HIS A 463 47.22 -25.24 -103.43
CA HIS A 463 46.39 -25.52 -104.59
C HIS A 463 46.03 -24.22 -105.33
N TRP A 464 46.12 -24.21 -106.66
CA TRP A 464 45.91 -23.01 -107.49
C TRP A 464 44.53 -22.36 -107.28
N ALA A 465 43.53 -23.16 -106.90
CA ALA A 465 42.16 -22.68 -106.63
C ALA A 465 41.91 -22.25 -105.17
N TYR A 466 42.87 -22.45 -104.25
CA TYR A 466 42.68 -22.22 -102.81
C TYR A 466 42.26 -20.77 -102.49
N GLN A 467 42.88 -19.78 -103.13
CA GLN A 467 42.56 -18.36 -102.92
C GLN A 467 41.15 -18.00 -103.42
N TYR A 468 40.70 -18.58 -104.52
CA TYR A 468 39.36 -18.31 -105.08
C TYR A 468 38.25 -18.96 -104.24
N ILE A 469 38.47 -20.20 -103.79
CA ILE A 469 37.50 -20.95 -102.98
C ILE A 469 37.34 -20.33 -101.59
N SER A 470 38.47 -19.94 -100.95
CA SER A 470 38.45 -19.29 -99.63
C SER A 470 37.77 -17.92 -99.65
N GLN A 471 37.90 -17.15 -100.74
CA GLN A 471 37.18 -15.88 -100.92
C GLN A 471 35.67 -16.08 -101.12
N LEU A 472 35.27 -17.03 -101.97
CA LEU A 472 33.85 -17.31 -102.21
C LEU A 472 33.15 -17.87 -100.96
N ALA A 473 33.85 -18.67 -100.16
CA ALA A 473 33.34 -19.17 -98.88
C ALA A 473 33.31 -18.09 -97.80
N GLY A 474 34.36 -17.25 -97.71
CA GLY A 474 34.43 -16.11 -96.81
C GLY A 474 33.34 -15.06 -97.04
N ASN A 475 32.90 -14.89 -98.29
CA ASN A 475 31.80 -14.02 -98.68
C ASN A 475 30.42 -14.69 -98.62
N GLY A 476 30.32 -15.91 -98.08
CA GLY A 476 29.04 -16.62 -97.90
C GLY A 476 28.36 -17.08 -99.19
N ILE A 477 29.08 -17.06 -100.32
CA ILE A 477 28.57 -17.47 -101.64
C ILE A 477 28.66 -18.99 -101.80
N LEU A 478 29.68 -19.60 -101.20
CA LEU A 478 29.97 -21.03 -101.26
C LEU A 478 29.92 -21.63 -99.85
N VAL A 479 29.18 -22.73 -99.68
CA VAL A 479 29.14 -23.50 -98.43
C VAL A 479 29.48 -24.94 -98.80
N GLY A 480 30.51 -25.51 -98.17
CA GLY A 480 30.95 -26.88 -98.42
C GLY A 480 29.91 -27.93 -98.01
N TYR A 481 30.25 -29.19 -98.16
CA TYR A 481 29.39 -30.29 -97.74
C TYR A 481 29.23 -30.32 -96.21
N PRO A 482 28.17 -30.96 -95.66
CA PRO A 482 27.94 -31.04 -94.22
C PRO A 482 29.07 -31.68 -93.40
N ASP A 483 29.97 -32.42 -94.06
CA ASP A 483 31.19 -33.00 -93.48
C ASP A 483 32.38 -32.02 -93.42
N GLY A 484 32.18 -30.77 -93.85
CA GLY A 484 33.18 -29.70 -93.80
C GLY A 484 34.16 -29.68 -94.98
N THR A 485 33.97 -30.52 -96.01
CA THR A 485 34.87 -30.59 -97.19
C THR A 485 34.29 -29.88 -98.42
N PHE A 486 35.15 -29.52 -99.38
CA PHE A 486 34.77 -28.88 -100.65
C PHE A 486 34.51 -29.88 -101.79
N LYS A 487 35.26 -30.99 -101.86
CA LYS A 487 35.22 -32.08 -102.86
C LYS A 487 35.35 -31.61 -104.32
N GLY A 488 36.39 -30.83 -104.60
CA GLY A 488 36.59 -30.13 -105.90
C GLY A 488 36.71 -31.01 -107.16
N ASP A 489 36.99 -32.31 -107.03
CA ASP A 489 37.09 -33.23 -108.18
C ASP A 489 35.75 -33.91 -108.54
N VAL A 490 34.68 -33.68 -107.77
CA VAL A 490 33.35 -34.23 -108.04
C VAL A 490 32.62 -33.33 -109.04
N LYS A 491 31.95 -33.93 -110.04
CA LYS A 491 31.13 -33.18 -110.99
C LYS A 491 29.96 -32.51 -110.25
N MET A 492 29.96 -31.18 -110.22
CA MET A 492 28.89 -30.36 -109.65
C MET A 492 27.59 -30.48 -110.45
N THR A 493 26.46 -30.57 -109.76
CA THR A 493 25.13 -30.61 -110.36
C THR A 493 24.65 -29.20 -110.72
N ARG A 494 23.73 -29.09 -111.69
CA ARG A 494 23.17 -27.80 -112.15
C ARG A 494 22.48 -27.02 -111.02
N TYR A 495 21.90 -27.70 -110.03
CA TYR A 495 21.23 -27.08 -108.87
C TYR A 495 22.20 -26.50 -107.84
N GLU A 496 23.37 -27.12 -107.64
CA GLU A 496 24.40 -26.62 -106.74
C GLU A 496 25.01 -25.32 -107.28
N PHE A 497 25.26 -25.27 -108.60
CA PHE A 497 25.71 -24.05 -109.26
C PHE A 497 24.68 -22.91 -109.19
N ALA A 498 23.39 -23.22 -109.41
CA ALA A 498 22.31 -22.23 -109.28
C ALA A 498 22.19 -21.67 -107.85
N THR A 499 22.47 -22.47 -106.83
CA THR A 499 22.47 -22.04 -105.42
C THR A 499 23.62 -21.08 -105.12
N MET A 500 24.79 -21.30 -105.69
CA MET A 500 25.92 -20.36 -105.59
C MET A 500 25.61 -19.03 -106.29
N LEU A 501 24.99 -19.08 -107.47
CA LEU A 501 24.53 -17.90 -108.21
C LEU A 501 23.51 -17.08 -107.40
N TYR A 502 22.56 -17.76 -106.75
CA TYR A 502 21.56 -17.13 -105.88
C TYR A 502 22.17 -16.40 -104.67
N ARG A 503 23.17 -17.01 -104.01
CA ARG A 503 23.86 -16.39 -102.86
C ARG A 503 24.73 -15.20 -103.27
N ALA A 504 25.37 -15.28 -104.45
CA ALA A 504 26.10 -14.15 -105.01
C ALA A 504 25.18 -12.93 -105.22
N LEU A 505 23.95 -13.15 -105.71
CA LEU A 505 22.95 -12.08 -105.87
C LEU A 505 22.46 -11.51 -104.54
N GLN A 506 22.23 -12.34 -103.52
CA GLN A 506 21.85 -11.85 -102.18
C GLN A 506 22.94 -11.01 -101.51
N ASN A 507 24.21 -11.33 -101.79
CA ASN A 507 25.36 -10.61 -101.25
C ASN A 507 25.81 -9.42 -102.13
N GLY A 508 24.95 -8.97 -103.05
CA GLY A 508 25.11 -7.69 -103.76
C GLY A 508 26.00 -7.74 -105.00
N ALA A 509 26.18 -8.91 -105.62
CA ALA A 509 26.93 -9.01 -106.87
C ALA A 509 26.28 -8.16 -108.00
N PRO A 510 27.07 -7.40 -108.78
CA PRO A 510 26.55 -6.55 -109.84
C PRO A 510 25.92 -7.37 -110.98
N ILE A 511 24.79 -6.89 -111.51
CA ILE A 511 24.10 -7.51 -112.65
C ILE A 511 24.71 -6.98 -113.95
N ASP A 512 25.71 -7.69 -114.47
CA ASP A 512 26.30 -7.42 -115.80
C ASP A 512 25.65 -8.28 -116.91
N ASP A 513 26.06 -8.09 -118.16
CA ASP A 513 25.47 -8.80 -119.32
C ASP A 513 25.71 -10.32 -119.32
N ASN A 514 26.70 -10.82 -118.56
CA ASN A 514 26.98 -12.25 -118.41
C ASN A 514 26.15 -12.86 -117.27
N MET A 515 25.97 -12.13 -116.17
CA MET A 515 25.12 -12.50 -115.05
C MET A 515 23.64 -12.52 -115.44
N ARG A 516 23.21 -11.60 -116.33
CA ARG A 516 21.85 -11.62 -116.88
C ARG A 516 21.60 -12.87 -117.74
N ARG A 517 22.57 -13.29 -118.56
CA ARG A 517 22.50 -14.55 -119.33
C ARG A 517 22.46 -15.80 -118.43
N ALA A 518 23.27 -15.84 -117.38
CA ALA A 518 23.24 -16.94 -116.41
C ALA A 518 21.90 -17.00 -115.64
N MET A 519 21.29 -15.85 -115.34
CA MET A 519 20.00 -15.78 -114.66
C MET A 519 18.83 -16.25 -115.56
N ASP A 520 18.92 -16.04 -116.87
CA ASP A 520 17.96 -16.56 -117.85
C ASP A 520 18.14 -18.08 -118.09
N GLU A 521 19.38 -18.59 -118.11
CA GLU A 521 19.68 -20.01 -118.37
C GLU A 521 19.37 -20.94 -117.18
N PHE A 522 19.46 -20.44 -115.94
CA PHE A 522 19.13 -21.16 -114.70
C PHE A 522 17.79 -20.72 -114.08
N GLY A 523 16.92 -20.07 -114.89
CA GLY A 523 15.63 -19.55 -114.46
C GLY A 523 14.69 -20.57 -113.79
N PRO A 524 14.52 -21.80 -114.31
CA PRO A 524 13.68 -22.84 -113.69
C PRO A 524 14.18 -23.26 -112.30
N GLU A 525 15.49 -23.31 -112.08
CA GLU A 525 16.12 -23.76 -110.84
C GLU A 525 16.15 -22.65 -109.76
N LEU A 526 16.29 -21.38 -110.17
CA LEU A 526 16.25 -20.21 -109.27
C LEU A 526 14.86 -19.95 -108.67
N GLN A 527 13.78 -20.34 -109.37
CA GLN A 527 12.41 -20.27 -108.82
C GLN A 527 12.17 -21.31 -107.72
N ASN A 528 12.77 -22.50 -107.82
CA ASN A 528 12.62 -23.57 -106.82
C ASN A 528 13.43 -23.32 -105.54
N ILE A 529 14.54 -22.56 -105.60
CA ILE A 529 15.37 -22.22 -104.42
C ILE A 529 14.76 -21.08 -103.56
N ARG A 530 13.88 -20.25 -104.14
CA ARG A 530 13.24 -19.11 -103.45
C ARG A 530 12.13 -19.50 -102.45
N LEU A 531 11.68 -20.74 -102.45
CA LEU A 531 10.61 -21.23 -101.57
C LEU A 531 11.20 -22.11 -100.47
N ASN A 532 11.89 -21.50 -99.48
CA ASN A 532 12.18 -22.18 -98.22
C ASN A 532 10.87 -22.43 -97.47
N HIS A 533 10.39 -23.66 -97.62
CA HIS A 533 9.06 -24.16 -97.34
C HIS A 533 8.92 -24.72 -95.92
N TYR A 534 9.52 -24.12 -94.89
CA TYR A 534 9.57 -24.72 -93.54
C TYR A 534 9.26 -23.72 -92.42
N ARG A 535 8.37 -24.09 -91.50
CA ARG A 535 8.19 -23.43 -90.20
C ARG A 535 8.37 -24.42 -89.05
N ILE A 536 8.74 -23.90 -87.89
CA ILE A 536 8.93 -24.67 -86.66
C ILE A 536 7.73 -24.38 -85.77
N ASP A 537 6.84 -25.37 -85.63
CA ASP A 537 5.71 -25.28 -84.71
C ASP A 537 6.12 -25.88 -83.35
N ARG A 538 5.85 -25.16 -82.27
CA ARG A 538 6.03 -25.66 -80.90
C ARG A 538 4.97 -26.71 -80.59
N ILE A 539 5.38 -27.91 -80.20
CA ILE A 539 4.45 -28.99 -79.84
C ILE A 539 4.26 -29.06 -78.33
N SER A 540 5.29 -28.73 -77.54
CA SER A 540 5.21 -28.74 -76.08
C SER A 540 6.32 -27.90 -75.44
N GLY A 541 5.99 -27.21 -74.33
CA GLY A 541 6.89 -26.41 -73.49
C GLY A 541 6.41 -24.95 -73.29
N ASP A 542 6.44 -24.47 -72.06
CA ASP A 542 6.21 -23.05 -71.73
C ASP A 542 7.47 -22.21 -72.02
N ASP A 543 7.31 -20.89 -72.12
CA ASP A 543 8.44 -19.99 -72.29
C ASP A 543 9.38 -20.08 -71.07
N ASN A 544 10.67 -20.36 -71.34
CA ASN A 544 11.77 -20.64 -70.41
C ASN A 544 11.95 -22.08 -69.85
N ASP A 545 11.34 -23.11 -70.44
CA ASP A 545 11.75 -24.50 -70.14
C ASP A 545 12.96 -24.97 -70.99
N ARG A 546 13.88 -25.70 -70.36
CA ARG A 546 15.11 -26.26 -70.96
C ARG A 546 14.87 -27.55 -71.76
N HIS A 547 13.66 -28.13 -71.72
CA HIS A 547 13.31 -29.37 -72.42
C HIS A 547 12.09 -29.23 -73.38
N LYS A 548 12.10 -28.21 -74.23
CA LYS A 548 11.06 -28.02 -75.26
C LYS A 548 11.22 -28.97 -76.46
N THR A 549 10.08 -29.36 -77.05
CA THR A 549 10.04 -30.19 -78.27
C THR A 549 9.38 -29.43 -79.42
N GLU A 550 10.12 -29.27 -80.52
CA GLU A 550 9.72 -28.51 -81.71
C GLU A 550 9.68 -29.44 -82.93
N ARG A 551 8.74 -29.22 -83.87
CA ARG A 551 8.62 -30.05 -85.08
C ARG A 551 8.54 -29.19 -86.34
N VAL A 552 9.38 -29.53 -87.32
CA VAL A 552 9.43 -28.86 -88.62
C VAL A 552 8.27 -29.36 -89.49
N ARG A 553 7.51 -28.44 -90.11
CA ARG A 553 6.50 -28.77 -91.12
C ARG A 553 6.61 -27.89 -92.35
N VAL A 554 6.11 -28.42 -93.47
CA VAL A 554 6.02 -27.77 -94.79
C VAL A 554 4.61 -27.24 -95.00
N ASN A 555 4.42 -25.97 -95.38
CA ASN A 555 3.07 -25.40 -95.56
C ASN A 555 2.88 -24.65 -96.89
N ASN A 556 1.78 -24.94 -97.60
CA ASN A 556 1.49 -24.58 -98.99
C ASN A 556 0.16 -23.78 -99.13
N GLU A 557 0.06 -22.56 -98.58
CA GLU A 557 -1.14 -21.69 -98.73
C GLU A 557 -0.81 -20.17 -98.78
N PRO A 558 -1.66 -19.31 -99.41
CA PRO A 558 -1.34 -17.93 -99.80
C PRO A 558 -1.44 -16.86 -98.69
N LYS A 559 -0.82 -15.70 -98.96
CA LYS A 559 -0.21 -14.74 -98.02
C LYS A 559 -1.11 -13.66 -97.39
N ASN A 560 -2.43 -13.73 -97.51
CA ASN A 560 -3.28 -12.54 -97.34
C ASN A 560 -4.03 -12.46 -95.99
N GLU A 561 -3.84 -13.42 -95.07
CA GLU A 561 -4.69 -13.49 -93.86
C GLU A 561 -3.96 -13.86 -92.55
N ARG A 562 -2.80 -13.27 -92.16
CA ARG A 562 -2.31 -13.25 -90.74
C ARG A 562 -1.01 -12.48 -90.46
N ASP A 563 -0.89 -12.00 -89.22
CA ASP A 563 0.26 -11.32 -88.56
C ASP A 563 1.22 -12.33 -87.84
N VAL A 564 2.40 -11.84 -87.43
CA VAL A 564 3.64 -12.54 -87.00
C VAL A 564 3.49 -13.53 -85.82
N TYR A 565 2.32 -13.63 -85.17
CA TYR A 565 2.05 -14.62 -84.10
C TYR A 565 0.79 -15.50 -84.25
N GLY A 566 0.20 -15.63 -85.44
CA GLY A 566 -0.67 -16.79 -85.74
C GLY A 566 -2.08 -16.83 -85.10
N SER A 567 -2.78 -15.70 -84.92
CA SER A 567 -4.24 -15.66 -84.67
C SER A 567 -5.00 -14.87 -85.76
N ARG A 568 -6.27 -15.22 -86.01
CA ARG A 568 -7.11 -14.74 -87.15
C ARG A 568 -7.54 -13.31 -86.84
N ILE A 569 -7.48 -12.39 -87.81
CA ILE A 569 -8.14 -11.08 -87.69
C ILE A 569 -9.65 -11.32 -87.88
N SER A 570 -10.44 -11.15 -86.82
CA SER A 570 -11.90 -11.01 -86.91
C SER A 570 -12.29 -9.63 -86.43
N ALA A 571 -13.02 -8.91 -87.27
CA ALA A 571 -13.55 -7.57 -87.03
C ALA A 571 -14.93 -7.60 -86.35
N THR A 572 -15.23 -6.50 -85.64
CA THR A 572 -16.58 -5.92 -85.42
C THR A 572 -17.46 -6.50 -84.31
N SER A 573 -17.82 -5.64 -83.34
CA SER A 573 -19.22 -5.34 -82.94
C SER A 573 -19.22 -4.47 -81.66
N THR A 574 -19.47 -3.15 -81.75
CA THR A 574 -20.75 -2.43 -81.62
C THR A 574 -21.02 -1.87 -80.21
N THR A 575 -21.47 -0.62 -80.24
CA THR A 575 -21.75 0.40 -79.23
C THR A 575 -22.93 0.07 -78.28
N THR A 576 -23.02 0.88 -77.20
CA THR A 576 -24.22 1.53 -76.59
C THR A 576 -24.76 1.00 -75.23
N THR A 577 -24.59 1.87 -74.18
CA THR A 577 -25.59 2.35 -73.16
C THR A 577 -26.31 1.34 -72.24
N THR A 578 -26.69 1.58 -70.98
CA THR A 578 -26.83 2.73 -70.04
C THR A 578 -27.34 2.16 -68.71
N ASP A 579 -27.08 2.86 -67.60
CA ASP A 579 -27.88 2.89 -66.34
C ASP A 579 -27.92 1.63 -65.45
N THR A 580 -28.04 1.66 -64.11
CA THR A 580 -28.36 2.71 -63.12
C THR A 580 -27.95 2.17 -61.72
N THR A 581 -27.56 3.10 -60.83
CA THR A 581 -27.80 3.14 -59.36
C THR A 581 -27.55 1.94 -58.42
N THR A 582 -26.64 2.18 -57.47
CA THR A 582 -26.70 2.02 -55.98
C THR A 582 -27.94 1.34 -55.36
N PRO A 583 -27.80 0.66 -54.19
CA PRO A 583 -27.67 1.40 -52.92
C PRO A 583 -26.87 0.74 -51.77
N THR A 584 -26.40 1.62 -50.88
CA THR A 584 -26.25 1.47 -49.40
C THR A 584 -25.96 0.08 -48.81
N LYS A 585 -24.80 -0.06 -48.15
CA LYS A 585 -24.62 0.28 -46.72
C LYS A 585 -23.13 0.31 -46.37
#